data_AF-A0A1F3VJB2-F1
#
_entry.id   AF-A0A1F3VJB2-F1
#
_cell.length_a   1.000
_cell.length_b   1.000
_cell.length_c   1.000
_cell.angle_alpha   90.00
_cell.angle_beta   90.00
_cell.angle_gamma   90.00
#
_symmetry.space_group_name_H-M   'P 1'
#
loop_
_entity.id
_entity.type
_entity.pdbx_description
1 polymer ?
#
loop_
_entity_poly.entity_id
_entity_poly.type
_entity_poly.pdbx_seq_one_letter_code
_entity_poly.pdbx_strand_id
1 'polypeptide(L)'
;MKKLLTFLLIYLLPNSSLWTADTCSRVAVVNYQEVLVDTNATQKGDGLRYYLEKDLEAKSYLELYQEGNRTRLSNTVIGTLATSMMFSSFFVDKSSPGREALLIGGFSVMVLNFLMAKTLEHKNEGNLERAIEEYNKRNLPRIDYSSDNRFKRDSEMAEDGIYLNVTKEF
;
A
#
# COMPACT_ATOMS: atom_id res chain seq x y z
N MET A 1 -46.79 -4.04 -4.76
CA MET A 1 -45.56 -4.72 -4.30
C MET A 1 -44.37 -4.52 -5.25
N LYS A 2 -44.49 -4.77 -6.56
CA LYS A 2 -43.38 -4.55 -7.53
C LYS A 2 -42.78 -3.13 -7.49
N LYS A 3 -43.60 -2.07 -7.44
CA LYS A 3 -43.13 -0.66 -7.40
C LYS A 3 -42.40 -0.28 -6.10
N LEU A 4 -42.69 -0.95 -4.98
CA LEU A 4 -42.00 -0.73 -3.69
C LEU A 4 -40.61 -1.39 -3.70
N LEU A 5 -40.51 -2.58 -4.31
CA LEU A 5 -39.24 -3.28 -4.51
C LEU A 5 -38.30 -2.50 -5.43
N THR A 6 -38.83 -1.84 -6.47
CA THR A 6 -38.02 -1.00 -7.38
C THR A 6 -37.47 0.25 -6.69
N PHE A 7 -38.24 0.85 -5.77
CA PHE A 7 -37.80 2.01 -5.00
C PHE A 7 -36.73 1.65 -3.97
N LEU A 8 -36.85 0.48 -3.33
CA LEU A 8 -35.83 -0.05 -2.41
C LEU A 8 -34.51 -0.34 -3.13
N LEU A 9 -34.56 -0.88 -4.36
CA LEU A 9 -33.38 -1.19 -5.17
C LEU A 9 -32.62 0.07 -5.62
N ILE A 10 -33.34 1.18 -5.87
CA ILE A 10 -32.76 2.47 -6.26
C ILE A 10 -32.15 3.20 -5.04
N TYR A 11 -32.70 3.01 -3.84
CA TYR A 11 -32.13 3.57 -2.60
C TYR A 11 -30.88 2.81 -2.11
N LEU A 12 -30.72 1.56 -2.57
CA LEU A 12 -29.53 0.74 -2.34
C LEU A 12 -28.38 1.02 -3.32
N LEU A 13 -28.57 1.90 -4.31
CA LEU A 13 -27.45 2.44 -5.08
C LEU A 13 -26.71 3.41 -4.15
N PRO A 14 -25.52 3.07 -3.65
CA PRO A 14 -24.79 3.99 -2.82
C PRO A 14 -24.48 5.22 -3.67
N ASN A 15 -24.85 6.41 -3.17
CA ASN A 15 -24.18 7.64 -3.55
C ASN A 15 -22.74 7.54 -3.02
N SER A 16 -21.91 6.72 -3.68
CA SER A 16 -20.50 6.67 -3.41
C SER A 16 -19.93 7.99 -3.94
N SER A 17 -20.00 9.03 -3.12
CA SER A 17 -18.96 10.03 -3.13
C SER A 17 -17.67 9.22 -3.03
N LEU A 18 -16.96 9.12 -4.15
CA LEU A 18 -15.63 8.57 -4.21
C LEU A 18 -14.78 9.52 -3.37
N TRP A 19 -14.65 9.23 -2.08
CA TRP A 19 -13.57 9.78 -1.30
C TRP A 19 -12.35 9.09 -1.89
N THR A 20 -11.71 9.73 -2.87
CA THR A 20 -10.35 9.41 -3.24
C THR A 20 -9.57 9.64 -1.96
N ALA A 21 -9.32 8.55 -1.21
CA ALA A 21 -8.37 8.58 -0.13
C ALA A 21 -7.12 9.20 -0.75
N ASP A 22 -6.70 10.37 -0.23
CA ASP A 22 -5.47 11.01 -0.65
C ASP A 22 -4.40 9.92 -0.60
N THR A 23 -4.05 9.41 -1.78
CA THR A 23 -2.93 8.50 -1.90
C THR A 23 -1.76 9.38 -1.53
N CYS A 24 -1.27 9.25 -0.29
CA CYS A 24 0.01 9.79 0.12
C CYS A 24 1.05 9.22 -0.85
N SER A 25 1.21 9.92 -1.97
CA SER A 25 2.04 9.49 -3.06
C SER A 25 3.46 9.69 -2.58
N ARG A 26 4.22 8.61 -2.59
CA ARG A 26 5.62 8.66 -2.18
C ARG A 26 6.41 9.42 -3.24
N VAL A 27 7.32 10.25 -2.80
CA VAL A 27 8.13 11.11 -3.66
C VAL A 27 9.59 10.70 -3.51
N ALA A 28 10.30 10.65 -4.62
CA ALA A 28 11.74 10.54 -4.67
C ALA A 28 12.30 11.80 -5.34
N VAL A 29 13.50 12.22 -4.96
CA VAL A 29 14.19 13.34 -5.60
C VAL A 29 15.22 12.77 -6.56
N VAL A 30 15.12 13.17 -7.83
CA VAL A 30 16.10 12.81 -8.87
C VAL A 30 16.59 14.10 -9.50
N ASN A 31 17.88 14.40 -9.34
CA ASN A 31 18.47 15.64 -9.86
C ASN A 31 17.69 16.90 -9.45
N TYR A 32 17.40 17.05 -8.16
CA TYR A 32 16.64 18.18 -7.59
C TYR A 32 15.19 18.30 -8.07
N GLN A 33 14.65 17.30 -8.76
CA GLN A 33 13.24 17.24 -9.16
C GLN A 33 12.51 16.15 -8.38
N GLU A 34 11.34 16.50 -7.86
CA GLU A 34 10.43 15.55 -7.21
C GLU A 34 9.75 14.67 -8.27
N VAL A 35 9.89 13.36 -8.12
CA VAL A 35 9.28 12.34 -8.95
C VAL A 35 8.36 11.49 -8.08
N LEU A 36 7.10 11.37 -8.48
CA LEU A 36 6.15 10.49 -7.82
C LEU A 36 6.58 9.04 -8.06
N VAL A 37 6.86 8.31 -6.99
CA VAL A 37 7.30 6.91 -7.05
C VAL A 37 6.15 6.01 -7.50
N ASP A 38 4.95 6.26 -6.96
CA ASP A 38 3.74 5.53 -7.31
C ASP A 38 2.81 6.44 -8.13
N THR A 39 2.46 6.03 -9.34
CA THR A 39 1.54 6.81 -10.20
C THR A 39 0.08 6.59 -9.83
N ASN A 40 -0.24 5.40 -9.30
CA ASN A 40 -1.52 5.07 -8.69
C ASN A 40 -1.39 3.87 -7.74
N ALA A 41 -2.50 3.46 -7.10
CA ALA A 41 -2.51 2.33 -6.16
C ALA A 41 -2.12 0.96 -6.77
N THR A 42 -2.26 0.80 -8.10
CA THR A 42 -1.93 -0.43 -8.84
C THR A 42 -0.55 -0.41 -9.48
N GLN A 43 -0.02 0.78 -9.78
CA GLN A 43 1.23 1.05 -10.48
C GLN A 43 2.25 1.62 -9.49
N LYS A 44 2.67 0.75 -8.56
CA LYS A 44 3.69 1.10 -7.57
C LYS A 44 5.08 1.09 -8.19
N GLY A 45 5.92 2.07 -7.84
CA GLY A 45 7.29 2.21 -8.35
C GLY A 45 7.41 2.58 -9.84
N ASP A 46 6.29 2.76 -10.56
CA ASP A 46 6.30 3.03 -12.00
C ASP A 46 6.94 4.38 -12.35
N GLY A 47 6.90 5.36 -11.45
CA GLY A 47 7.52 6.66 -11.72
C GLY A 47 9.05 6.63 -11.72
N LEU A 48 9.67 5.64 -11.07
CA LEU A 48 11.12 5.44 -11.09
C LEU A 48 11.58 4.48 -12.21
N ARG A 49 10.64 3.82 -12.88
CA ARG A 49 10.92 2.78 -13.86
C ARG A 49 11.85 3.25 -14.97
N TYR A 50 11.64 4.44 -15.51
CA TYR A 50 12.50 5.01 -16.56
C TYR A 50 13.98 5.11 -16.14
N TYR A 51 14.25 5.34 -14.86
CA TYR A 51 15.61 5.41 -14.33
C TYR A 51 16.16 4.01 -14.06
N LEU A 52 15.39 3.19 -13.33
CA LEU A 52 15.83 1.88 -12.86
C LEU A 52 15.97 0.85 -13.99
N GLU A 53 15.21 0.98 -15.09
CA GLU A 53 15.33 0.10 -16.27
C GLU A 53 16.70 0.20 -16.98
N LYS A 54 17.48 1.24 -16.70
CA LYS A 54 18.83 1.42 -17.27
C LYS A 54 19.86 0.44 -16.69
N ASP A 55 19.55 -0.17 -15.55
CA ASP A 55 20.39 -1.17 -14.88
C ASP A 55 19.60 -2.48 -14.73
N LEU A 56 20.18 -3.59 -15.18
CA LEU A 56 19.49 -4.89 -15.18
C LEU A 56 19.19 -5.40 -13.76
N GLU A 57 20.07 -5.13 -12.80
CA GLU A 57 19.91 -5.58 -11.42
C GLU A 57 18.86 -4.72 -10.72
N ALA A 58 18.94 -3.40 -10.86
CA ALA A 58 17.93 -2.47 -10.35
C ALA A 58 16.53 -2.77 -10.93
N LYS A 59 16.45 -3.02 -12.23
CA LYS A 59 15.21 -3.42 -12.91
C LYS A 59 14.62 -4.69 -12.31
N SER A 60 15.44 -5.70 -12.06
CA SER A 60 14.96 -6.98 -11.50
C SER A 60 14.31 -6.80 -10.11
N TYR A 61 14.90 -5.96 -9.26
CA TYR A 61 14.33 -5.64 -7.95
C TYR A 61 13.05 -4.80 -8.07
N LEU A 62 12.97 -3.89 -9.04
CA LEU A 62 11.74 -3.16 -9.33
C LEU A 62 10.62 -4.10 -9.81
N GLU A 63 10.92 -5.07 -10.67
CA GLU A 63 9.92 -6.05 -11.13
C GLU A 63 9.41 -6.92 -9.96
N LEU A 64 10.30 -7.37 -9.07
CA LEU A 64 9.93 -8.06 -7.84
C LEU A 64 9.03 -7.20 -6.95
N TYR A 65 9.32 -5.90 -6.85
CA TYR A 65 8.50 -4.95 -6.13
C TYR A 65 7.08 -4.84 -6.71
N GLN A 66 6.99 -4.74 -8.04
CA GLN A 66 5.72 -4.60 -8.75
C GLN A 66 4.89 -5.89 -8.70
N GLU A 67 5.55 -7.05 -8.80
CA GLU A 67 4.90 -8.35 -8.67
C GLU A 67 4.31 -8.56 -7.26
N GLY A 68 5.03 -8.15 -6.21
CA GLY A 68 4.54 -8.19 -4.83
C GLY A 68 3.24 -7.39 -4.61
N ASN A 69 3.01 -6.34 -5.40
CA ASN A 69 1.75 -5.58 -5.35
C ASN A 69 0.55 -6.37 -5.93
N ARG A 70 0.78 -7.30 -6.87
CA ARG A 70 -0.28 -8.18 -7.40
C ARG A 70 -0.79 -9.13 -6.31
N THR A 71 0.10 -9.59 -5.44
CA THR A 71 -0.25 -10.46 -4.30
C THR A 71 -1.20 -9.76 -3.30
N ARG A 72 -1.15 -8.42 -3.20
CA ARG A 72 -2.09 -7.64 -2.39
C ARG A 72 -3.54 -7.82 -2.85
N LEU A 73 -3.77 -7.96 -4.16
CA LEU A 73 -5.12 -8.19 -4.70
C LEU A 73 -5.68 -9.55 -4.25
N SER A 74 -4.84 -10.58 -4.11
CA SER A 74 -5.24 -11.87 -3.54
C SER A 74 -5.68 -11.73 -2.07
N ASN A 75 -4.97 -10.93 -1.29
CA ASN A 75 -5.33 -10.66 0.10
C ASN A 75 -6.64 -9.85 0.23
N THR A 76 -6.96 -8.99 -0.74
CA THR A 76 -8.26 -8.30 -0.79
C THR A 76 -9.42 -9.28 -1.00
N VAL A 77 -9.22 -10.34 -1.81
CA VAL A 77 -10.22 -11.40 -1.99
C VAL A 77 -10.46 -12.15 -0.68
N ILE A 78 -9.40 -12.55 0.02
CA ILE A 78 -9.50 -13.25 1.31
C ILE A 78 -10.22 -12.39 2.36
N GLY A 79 -9.90 -11.09 2.44
CA GLY A 79 -10.59 -10.16 3.34
C GLY A 79 -12.09 -10.02 3.03
N THR A 80 -12.45 -10.04 1.74
CA THR A 80 -13.85 -10.00 1.30
C THR A 80 -14.59 -11.29 1.69
N LEU A 81 -13.93 -12.45 1.54
CA LEU A 81 -14.47 -13.74 1.97
C LEU A 81 -14.66 -13.81 3.49
N ALA A 82 -13.70 -13.34 4.27
CA ALA A 82 -13.83 -13.25 5.72
C ALA A 82 -15.03 -12.38 6.14
N THR A 83 -15.19 -11.23 5.47
CA THR A 83 -16.31 -10.32 5.73
C THR A 83 -17.64 -10.95 5.33
N SER A 84 -17.70 -11.68 4.21
CA SER A 84 -18.93 -12.37 3.79
C SER A 84 -19.31 -13.52 4.73
N MET A 85 -18.33 -14.23 5.30
CA MET A 85 -18.57 -15.24 6.35
C MET A 85 -19.14 -14.60 7.62
N MET A 86 -18.57 -13.48 8.07
CA MET A 86 -19.12 -12.76 9.21
C MET A 86 -20.53 -12.23 8.92
N PHE A 87 -20.78 -11.73 7.71
CA PHE A 87 -22.09 -11.22 7.32
C PHE A 87 -23.14 -12.34 7.18
N SER A 88 -22.76 -13.50 6.63
CA SER A 88 -23.66 -14.65 6.47
C SER A 88 -24.11 -15.22 7.82
N SER A 89 -23.33 -15.02 8.88
CA SER A 89 -23.71 -15.40 10.24
C SER A 89 -25.00 -14.73 10.74
N PHE A 90 -25.38 -13.56 10.21
CA PHE A 90 -26.63 -12.88 10.56
C PHE A 90 -27.87 -13.57 9.97
N PHE A 91 -27.70 -14.40 8.94
CA PHE A 91 -28.77 -15.16 8.31
C PHE A 91 -28.87 -16.60 8.82
N VAL A 92 -27.96 -17.02 9.69
CA VAL A 92 -27.96 -18.33 10.33
C VAL A 92 -28.67 -18.25 11.69
N ASP A 93 -29.43 -19.28 12.03
CA ASP A 93 -30.17 -19.35 13.29
C ASP A 93 -29.28 -19.08 14.51
N LYS A 94 -29.83 -18.36 15.50
CA LYS A 94 -29.07 -17.93 16.68
C LYS A 94 -28.56 -19.09 17.55
N SER A 95 -29.24 -20.23 17.53
CA SER A 95 -28.90 -21.45 18.29
C SER A 95 -28.01 -22.43 17.51
N SER A 96 -27.69 -22.13 16.25
CA SER A 96 -26.86 -22.99 15.42
C SER A 96 -25.38 -22.80 15.78
N PRO A 97 -24.63 -23.88 16.06
CA PRO A 97 -23.17 -23.84 16.19
C PRO A 97 -22.47 -23.24 14.95
N GLY A 98 -23.11 -23.32 13.79
CA GLY A 98 -22.60 -22.74 12.54
C GLY A 98 -22.52 -21.22 12.56
N ARG A 99 -23.38 -20.53 13.32
CA ARG A 99 -23.34 -19.06 13.43
C ARG A 99 -22.06 -18.60 14.13
N GLU A 100 -21.72 -19.24 15.24
CA GLU A 100 -20.52 -18.94 16.02
C GLU A 100 -19.26 -19.30 15.22
N ALA A 101 -19.25 -20.44 14.53
CA ALA A 101 -18.16 -20.84 13.65
C ALA A 101 -17.92 -19.84 12.51
N LEU A 102 -18.97 -19.29 11.90
CA LEU A 102 -18.85 -18.29 10.83
C LEU A 102 -18.32 -16.94 11.33
N LEU A 103 -18.74 -16.50 12.52
CA LEU A 103 -18.25 -15.27 13.15
C LEU A 103 -16.78 -15.40 13.55
N ILE A 104 -16.44 -16.43 14.33
CA ILE A 104 -15.07 -16.63 14.81
C ILE A 104 -14.15 -16.92 13.63
N GLY A 105 -14.57 -17.81 12.72
CA GLY A 105 -13.79 -18.15 11.53
C GLY A 105 -13.55 -16.94 10.63
N GLY A 106 -14.60 -16.17 10.33
CA GLY A 106 -14.46 -14.95 9.53
C GLY A 106 -13.56 -13.91 10.19
N PHE A 107 -13.69 -13.68 11.51
CA PHE A 107 -12.82 -12.77 12.24
C PHE A 107 -11.36 -13.23 12.26
N SER A 108 -11.10 -14.50 12.55
CA SER A 108 -9.75 -15.08 12.56
C SER A 108 -9.08 -14.96 11.19
N VAL A 109 -9.80 -15.30 10.11
CA VAL A 109 -9.28 -15.15 8.74
C VAL A 109 -8.98 -13.68 8.44
N MET A 110 -9.82 -12.74 8.88
CA MET A 110 -9.57 -11.31 8.69
C MET A 110 -8.29 -10.84 9.37
N VAL A 111 -8.06 -11.24 10.62
CA VAL A 111 -6.84 -10.90 11.37
C VAL A 111 -5.61 -11.49 10.69
N LEU A 112 -5.65 -12.77 10.32
CA LEU A 112 -4.53 -13.43 9.64
C LEU A 112 -4.22 -12.76 8.29
N ASN A 113 -5.25 -12.44 7.52
CA ASN A 113 -5.09 -11.74 6.24
C ASN A 113 -4.48 -10.34 6.42
N PHE A 114 -4.90 -9.59 7.45
CA PHE A 114 -4.32 -8.30 7.77
C PHE A 114 -2.83 -8.40 8.11
N LEU A 115 -2.45 -9.34 8.98
CA LEU A 115 -1.06 -9.56 9.36
C LEU A 115 -0.22 -9.98 8.15
N MET A 116 -0.71 -10.94 7.37
CA MET A 116 -0.02 -11.41 6.17
C MET A 116 0.17 -10.28 5.16
N ALA A 117 -0.86 -9.46 4.92
CA ALA A 117 -0.76 -8.30 4.05
C ALA A 117 0.31 -7.32 4.54
N LYS A 118 0.37 -7.06 5.86
CA LYS A 118 1.38 -6.13 6.42
C LYS A 118 2.79 -6.68 6.33
N THR A 119 2.98 -7.98 6.59
CA THR A 119 4.28 -8.65 6.47
C THR A 119 4.77 -8.66 5.02
N LEU A 120 3.90 -8.98 4.06
CA LEU A 120 4.26 -8.97 2.65
C LEU A 120 4.58 -7.57 2.15
N GLU A 121 3.79 -6.56 2.56
CA GLU A 121 4.06 -5.16 2.22
C GLU A 121 5.45 -4.73 2.71
N HIS A 122 5.79 -5.03 3.97
CA HIS A 122 7.09 -4.66 4.53
C HIS A 122 8.25 -5.36 3.82
N LYS A 123 8.13 -6.66 3.53
CA LYS A 123 9.13 -7.39 2.75
C LYS A 123 9.29 -6.83 1.34
N ASN A 124 8.17 -6.45 0.73
CA ASN A 124 8.16 -5.94 -0.63
C ASN A 124 8.85 -4.57 -0.71
N GLU A 125 8.64 -3.69 0.26
CA GLU A 125 9.29 -2.37 0.29
C GLU A 125 10.82 -2.46 0.24
N GLY A 126 11.41 -3.47 0.88
CA GLY A 126 12.85 -3.74 0.78
C GLY A 126 13.33 -4.12 -0.63
N ASN A 127 12.44 -4.47 -1.57
CA ASN A 127 12.81 -4.65 -2.98
C ASN A 127 12.94 -3.29 -3.69
N LEU A 128 12.07 -2.32 -3.39
CA LEU A 128 12.18 -0.98 -3.95
C LEU A 128 13.44 -0.26 -3.46
N GLU A 129 13.74 -0.36 -2.16
CA GLU A 129 14.96 0.21 -1.58
C GLU A 129 16.22 -0.39 -2.23
N ARG A 130 16.26 -1.71 -2.41
CA ARG A 130 17.37 -2.39 -3.11
C ARG A 130 17.48 -2.00 -4.58
N ALA A 131 16.37 -1.84 -5.29
CA ALA A 131 16.38 -1.39 -6.69
C ALA A 131 17.06 -0.02 -6.81
N ILE A 132 16.73 0.91 -5.91
CA ILE A 132 17.31 2.25 -5.87
C ILE A 132 18.79 2.21 -5.47
N GLU A 133 19.14 1.41 -4.47
CA GLU A 133 20.53 1.24 -4.02
C GLU A 133 21.42 0.72 -5.16
N GLU A 134 20.99 -0.32 -5.86
CA GLU A 134 21.72 -0.92 -6.98
C GLU A 134 21.89 0.05 -8.14
N TYR A 135 20.85 0.80 -8.49
CA TYR A 135 20.96 1.86 -9.49
C TYR A 135 21.98 2.94 -9.08
N ASN A 136 21.90 3.44 -7.85
CA ASN A 136 22.75 4.51 -7.33
C ASN A 136 24.24 4.14 -7.20
N LYS A 137 24.56 2.84 -7.12
CA LYS A 137 25.96 2.35 -7.13
C LYS A 137 26.65 2.59 -8.47
N ARG A 138 25.90 2.55 -9.58
CA ARG A 138 26.45 2.46 -10.94
C ARG A 138 26.02 3.60 -11.87
N ASN A 139 24.97 4.34 -11.51
CA ASN A 139 24.36 5.34 -12.38
C ASN A 139 24.23 6.72 -11.71
N LEU A 140 24.20 7.74 -12.57
CA LEU A 140 23.83 9.11 -12.23
C LEU A 140 22.68 9.56 -13.15
N PRO A 141 21.82 10.49 -12.71
CA PRO A 141 21.79 11.11 -11.38
C PRO A 141 21.32 10.15 -10.28
N ARG A 142 21.72 10.40 -9.03
CA ARG A 142 21.26 9.59 -7.89
C ARG A 142 19.77 9.84 -7.64
N ILE A 143 19.09 8.78 -7.23
CA ILE A 143 17.71 8.80 -6.76
C ILE A 143 17.75 8.84 -5.24
N ASP A 144 17.33 9.95 -4.65
CA ASP A 144 17.19 10.09 -3.21
C ASP A 144 15.74 9.77 -2.84
N TYR A 145 15.56 8.66 -2.13
CA TYR A 145 14.26 8.16 -1.70
C TYR A 145 14.29 7.88 -0.20
N SER A 146 13.29 8.39 0.51
CA SER A 146 13.04 7.98 1.89
C SER A 146 11.65 7.37 1.97
N SER A 147 11.59 6.11 2.39
CA SER A 147 10.35 5.36 2.64
C SER A 147 9.59 5.91 3.86
N ASP A 148 10.27 6.71 4.68
CA ASP A 148 9.71 7.46 5.79
C ASP A 148 9.51 8.91 5.33
N ASN A 149 8.44 9.60 5.73
CA ASN A 149 8.15 11.00 5.37
C ASN A 149 9.19 12.02 5.92
N ARG A 150 10.42 11.58 6.19
CA ARG A 150 11.54 12.39 6.65
C ARG A 150 11.95 13.43 5.62
N PHE A 151 11.83 13.16 4.32
CA PHE A 151 12.10 14.18 3.28
C PHE A 151 11.22 15.43 3.42
N LYS A 152 9.96 15.26 3.86
CA LYS A 152 9.05 16.39 4.16
C LYS A 152 9.45 17.13 5.43
N ARG A 153 9.89 16.40 6.47
CA ARG A 153 10.39 17.02 7.71
C ARG A 153 11.70 17.77 7.49
N ASP A 154 12.62 17.23 6.70
CA ASP A 154 13.95 17.82 6.51
C ASP A 154 13.88 19.05 5.58
N SER A 155 12.93 19.09 4.65
CA SER A 155 12.66 20.27 3.80
C SER A 155 11.90 21.38 4.54
N GLU A 156 10.95 21.06 5.44
CA GLU A 156 10.32 22.05 6.33
C GLU A 156 11.25 22.52 7.47
N MET A 157 12.14 21.66 7.99
CA MET A 157 13.09 22.03 9.05
C MET A 157 14.32 22.79 8.52
N ALA A 158 14.61 22.73 7.22
CA ALA A 158 15.69 23.52 6.60
C ALA A 158 15.36 25.03 6.53
N GLU A 159 14.09 25.43 6.71
CA GLU A 159 13.72 26.85 6.79
C GLU A 159 13.82 27.46 8.20
N ASP A 160 13.86 26.68 9.29
CA ASP A 160 13.78 27.25 10.65
C ASP A 160 14.61 26.53 11.75
N GLY A 161 15.65 25.78 11.38
CA GLY A 161 16.43 24.97 12.31
C GLY A 161 17.86 25.48 12.56
N ILE A 162 18.16 25.89 13.80
CA ILE A 162 19.55 26.10 14.26
C ILE A 162 20.27 24.75 14.36
N TYR A 163 21.32 24.55 13.55
CA TYR A 163 22.17 23.36 13.60
C TYR A 163 23.07 23.37 14.84
N LEU A 164 22.82 22.47 15.79
CA LEU A 164 23.79 22.10 16.82
C LEU A 164 24.57 20.87 16.35
N ASN A 165 25.79 21.11 15.85
CA ASN A 165 26.75 20.07 15.51
C ASN A 165 27.32 19.49 16.82
N VAL A 166 26.82 18.33 17.23
CA VAL A 166 27.47 17.53 18.29
C VAL A 166 28.20 16.39 17.61
N THR A 167 29.46 16.63 17.26
CA THR A 167 30.44 15.58 16.98
C THR A 167 30.59 14.74 18.24
N LYS A 168 30.19 13.48 18.18
CA LYS A 168 30.48 12.50 19.23
C LYS A 168 31.58 11.57 18.72
N GLU A 169 32.81 11.91 19.05
CA GLU A 169 33.91 10.94 19.11
C GLU A 169 33.68 10.06 20.34
N PHE A 170 33.63 8.74 20.16
CA PHE A 170 34.22 7.69 21.02
C PHE A 170 34.18 6.37 20.26
#